data_AF-A0A3C0AS55-F1
#
_entry.id   AF-A0A3C0AS55-F1
#
_cell.length_a   1.000
_cell.length_b   1.000
_cell.length_c   1.000
_cell.angle_alpha   90.00
_cell.angle_beta   90.00
_cell.angle_gamma   90.00
#
_symmetry.space_group_name_H-M   'P 1'
#
loop_
_entity.id
_entity.type
_entity.pdbx_description
1 polymer ?
#
loop_
_entity_poly.entity_id
_entity_poly.type
_entity_poly.pdbx_seq_one_letter_code
_entity_poly.pdbx_strand_id
1 'polypeptide(L)'
;MIFSSFGLIVSGCSSAADDPLATVDVAKGGANGDGAVENIPAPPVASNAVSLKYLGRYRHGERKKSTAEICAFDTGSKRLFVVDGERAAIDILDITNPAEPQLFKSVDLTEYGSKPNSITAKGGVIAAAVAADPKQEPGLVVFLSPGGKVLKTVHVGAEPDMLTISPDGHWLLTAN
;
A
#
# COMPACT_ATOMS: atom_id res chain seq x y z
N MET A 1 -18.92 2.45 30.13
CA MET A 1 -18.14 1.45 29.37
C MET A 1 -17.45 2.17 28.23
N ILE A 2 -16.14 2.38 28.32
CA ILE A 2 -15.36 2.98 27.23
C ILE A 2 -14.95 1.82 26.32
N PHE A 3 -15.56 1.72 25.14
CA PHE A 3 -15.07 0.84 24.10
C PHE A 3 -13.74 1.39 23.61
N SER A 4 -12.63 0.83 24.10
CA SER A 4 -11.32 1.04 23.49
C SER A 4 -11.32 0.28 22.16
N SER A 5 -11.72 0.97 21.10
CA SER A 5 -11.59 0.47 19.74
C SER A 5 -10.11 0.52 19.39
N PHE A 6 -9.40 -0.60 19.49
CA PHE A 6 -8.08 -0.75 18.88
C PHE A 6 -8.27 -0.76 17.37
N GLY A 7 -8.04 0.39 16.73
CA GLY A 7 -8.00 0.48 15.27
C GLY A 7 -6.80 -0.29 14.73
N LEU A 8 -7.04 -1.25 13.83
CA LEU A 8 -5.97 -1.87 13.05
C LEU A 8 -5.56 -0.89 11.95
N ILE A 9 -4.37 -0.31 12.09
CA ILE A 9 -3.74 0.46 11.02
C ILE A 9 -2.82 -0.49 10.27
N VAL A 10 -3.14 -0.75 9.00
CA VAL A 10 -2.20 -1.38 8.06
C VAL A 10 -1.38 -0.26 7.46
N SER A 11 -0.08 -0.24 7.75
CA SER A 11 0.84 0.78 7.23
C SER A 11 2.08 0.13 6.66
N GLY A 12 2.47 0.58 5.46
CA GLY A 12 3.77 0.36 4.86
C GLY A 12 3.93 -0.95 4.10
N CYS A 13 4.02 -0.85 2.78
CA CYS A 13 4.92 -1.71 2.02
C CYS A 13 6.27 -0.98 1.96
N SER A 14 7.36 -1.65 2.29
CA SER A 14 8.70 -1.02 2.27
C SER A 14 9.59 -1.72 1.27
N SER A 15 10.31 -0.93 0.48
CA SER A 15 11.30 -1.42 -0.48
C SER A 15 12.60 -1.90 0.17
N ALA A 16 12.80 -1.61 1.47
CA ALA A 16 14.02 -1.95 2.20
C ALA A 16 13.91 -3.32 2.87
N ALA A 17 14.71 -4.27 2.39
CA ALA A 17 15.11 -5.41 3.21
C ALA A 17 16.00 -4.85 4.34
N ASP A 18 15.44 -4.80 5.54
CA ASP A 18 16.13 -4.48 6.81
C ASP A 18 16.34 -2.99 7.10
N ASP A 19 15.31 -2.38 7.70
CA ASP A 19 15.51 -1.20 8.55
C ASP A 19 14.86 -1.47 9.92
N PRO A 20 15.64 -1.68 11.01
CA PRO A 20 15.09 -1.59 12.35
C PRO A 20 14.64 -0.14 12.56
N LEU A 21 13.45 0.08 13.14
CA LEU A 21 12.88 1.40 13.46
C LEU A 21 13.96 2.42 13.81
N ALA A 22 14.40 3.21 12.82
CA ALA A 22 15.46 4.16 13.01
C ALA A 22 14.92 5.29 13.87
N THR A 23 15.43 5.38 15.10
CA THR A 23 15.31 6.59 15.90
C THR A 23 16.07 7.68 15.16
N VAL A 24 15.34 8.64 14.59
CA VAL A 24 15.93 9.84 13.98
C VAL A 24 16.47 10.70 15.12
N ASP A 25 17.76 10.56 15.41
CA ASP A 25 18.48 11.53 16.23
C ASP A 25 18.72 12.79 15.40
N VAL A 26 18.06 13.88 15.79
CA VAL A 26 18.30 15.20 15.20
C VAL A 26 19.67 15.69 15.65
N ALA A 27 20.67 15.58 14.77
CA ALA A 27 21.98 16.16 14.98
C ALA A 27 21.88 17.70 15.09
N LYS A 28 22.49 18.25 16.15
CA LYS A 28 22.54 19.69 16.42
C LYS A 28 23.58 20.34 15.50
N GLY A 29 23.13 20.94 14.40
CA GLY A 29 23.99 21.72 13.50
C GLY A 29 24.40 23.05 14.13
N GLY A 30 25.70 23.26 14.31
CA GLY A 30 26.26 24.57 14.66
C GLY A 30 26.45 25.42 13.40
N ALA A 31 26.00 26.68 13.44
CA ALA A 31 26.21 27.65 12.38
C ALA A 31 26.98 28.86 12.93
N ASN A 32 28.11 29.18 12.29
CA ASN A 32 28.75 30.50 12.35
C ASN A 32 28.34 31.25 11.08
N GLY A 33 27.74 32.44 11.21
CA GLY A 33 27.47 33.31 10.08
C GLY A 33 26.44 34.41 10.39
N ASP A 34 26.86 35.67 10.25
CA ASP A 34 26.12 36.88 10.58
C ASP A 34 25.02 37.17 9.54
N GLY A 35 23.77 37.15 9.97
CA GLY A 35 22.59 37.47 9.15
C GLY A 35 21.34 37.37 10.01
N ALA A 36 20.39 38.30 9.82
CA ALA A 36 19.21 38.50 10.65
C ALA A 36 18.64 37.20 11.26
N VAL A 37 18.68 37.12 12.59
CA VAL A 37 18.08 36.02 13.35
C VAL A 37 16.57 36.08 13.18
N GLU A 38 16.04 35.39 12.18
CA GLU A 38 14.64 34.97 12.25
C GLU A 38 14.50 34.18 13.55
N ASN A 39 13.65 34.67 14.45
CA ASN A 39 13.27 33.94 15.65
C ASN A 39 12.37 32.78 15.21
N ILE A 40 12.98 31.74 14.62
CA ILE A 40 12.29 30.51 14.26
C ILE A 40 11.86 29.86 15.59
N PRO A 41 10.56 29.67 15.83
CA PRO A 41 10.10 28.97 17.02
C PRO A 41 10.81 27.62 17.12
N ALA A 42 11.22 27.26 18.34
CA ALA A 42 11.75 25.92 18.56
C ALA A 42 10.76 24.87 18.02
N PRO A 43 11.24 23.81 17.35
CA PRO A 43 10.37 22.76 16.87
C PRO A 43 9.56 22.19 18.04
N PRO A 44 8.29 21.79 17.81
CA PRO A 44 7.47 21.23 18.85
C PRO A 44 8.14 19.98 19.43
N VAL A 45 8.15 19.88 20.75
CA VAL A 45 8.64 18.69 21.45
C VAL A 45 7.67 17.54 21.16
N ALA A 46 8.20 16.38 20.76
CA ALA A 46 7.40 15.19 20.52
C ALA A 46 6.57 14.85 21.78
N SER A 47 5.25 14.85 21.63
CA SER A 47 4.33 14.63 22.74
C SER A 47 4.18 13.15 23.12
N ASN A 48 4.69 12.23 22.29
CA ASN A 48 4.41 10.79 22.36
C ASN A 48 2.91 10.47 22.49
N ALA A 49 2.03 11.36 21.98
CA ALA A 49 0.58 11.20 22.05
C ALA A 49 0.06 9.98 21.26
N VAL A 50 0.88 9.41 20.39
CA VAL A 50 0.59 8.20 19.61
C VAL A 50 1.64 7.14 19.95
N SER A 51 1.18 5.95 20.34
CA SER A 51 2.03 4.77 20.51
C SER A 51 1.64 3.70 19.48
N LEU A 52 2.63 3.14 18.77
CA LEU A 52 2.43 2.02 17.87
C LEU A 52 2.93 0.73 18.52
N LYS A 53 2.18 -0.36 18.37
CA LYS A 53 2.61 -1.70 18.74
C LYS A 53 2.78 -2.52 17.48
N TYR A 54 3.98 -3.05 17.27
CA TYR A 54 4.22 -4.02 16.20
C TYR A 54 3.38 -5.28 16.44
N LEU A 55 2.63 -5.70 15.41
CA LEU A 55 1.84 -6.93 15.44
C LEU A 55 2.55 -8.06 14.70
N GLY A 56 2.86 -7.85 13.42
CA GLY A 56 3.45 -8.88 12.57
C GLY A 56 3.92 -8.31 11.23
N ARG A 57 4.57 -9.17 10.44
CA ARG A 57 5.10 -8.84 9.11
C ARG A 57 5.12 -10.10 8.25
N TYR A 58 4.73 -9.96 6.99
CA TYR A 58 5.04 -10.93 5.96
C TYR A 58 6.35 -10.55 5.24
N ARG A 59 7.21 -11.52 4.96
CA ARG A 59 8.38 -11.36 4.08
C ARG A 59 8.26 -12.38 2.95
N HIS A 60 8.48 -11.92 1.72
CA HIS A 60 8.42 -12.78 0.54
C HIS A 60 9.72 -13.62 0.42
N GLY A 61 9.90 -14.59 1.31
CA GLY A 61 11.09 -15.45 1.37
C GLY A 61 12.41 -14.68 1.49
N GLU A 62 13.48 -15.20 0.88
CA GLU A 62 14.83 -14.62 0.84
C GLU A 62 15.05 -13.63 -0.33
N ARG A 63 13.97 -13.06 -0.88
CA ARG A 63 14.08 -12.15 -2.02
C ARG A 63 14.88 -10.90 -1.65
N LYS A 64 15.90 -10.60 -2.46
CA LYS A 64 16.82 -9.47 -2.27
C LYS A 64 16.24 -8.12 -2.74
N LYS A 65 15.22 -8.15 -3.59
CA LYS A 65 14.54 -6.98 -4.11
C LYS A 65 13.12 -6.98 -3.54
N SER A 66 12.77 -5.89 -2.86
CA SER A 66 11.40 -5.74 -2.37
C SER A 66 10.50 -5.37 -3.54
N THR A 67 9.38 -6.07 -3.64
CA THR A 67 8.41 -5.96 -4.74
C THR A 67 7.09 -5.35 -4.30
N ALA A 68 6.87 -5.27 -2.98
CA ALA A 68 5.69 -4.73 -2.35
C ALA A 68 5.77 -3.19 -2.31
N GLU A 69 4.84 -2.52 -2.99
CA GLU A 69 4.80 -1.04 -3.03
C GLU A 69 3.44 -0.50 -2.58
N ILE A 70 2.34 -1.04 -3.10
CA ILE A 70 0.98 -0.55 -2.87
C ILE A 70 0.12 -1.68 -2.34
N CYS A 71 -0.71 -1.40 -1.34
CA CYS A 71 -1.59 -2.40 -0.76
C CYS A 71 -2.99 -1.87 -0.46
N ALA A 72 -3.96 -2.80 -0.44
CA ALA A 72 -5.33 -2.54 -0.07
C ALA A 72 -5.85 -3.66 0.83
N PHE A 73 -6.70 -3.33 1.81
CA PHE A 73 -7.26 -4.30 2.76
C PHE A 73 -8.77 -4.41 2.59
N ASP A 74 -9.28 -5.64 2.46
CA ASP A 74 -10.72 -5.90 2.53
C ASP A 74 -11.10 -6.45 3.90
N THR A 75 -11.93 -5.70 4.62
CA THR A 75 -12.33 -6.03 6.00
C THR A 75 -13.14 -7.32 6.10
N GLY A 76 -13.98 -7.61 5.10
CA GLY A 76 -14.86 -8.78 5.09
C GLY A 76 -14.09 -10.09 4.94
N SER A 77 -13.16 -10.16 3.99
CA SER A 77 -12.33 -11.34 3.74
C SER A 77 -11.09 -11.43 4.61
N LYS A 78 -10.74 -10.35 5.33
CA LYS A 78 -9.50 -10.20 6.09
C LYS A 78 -8.25 -10.45 5.25
N ARG A 79 -8.29 -10.02 3.99
CA ARG A 79 -7.19 -10.15 3.03
C ARG A 79 -6.52 -8.81 2.80
N LEU A 80 -5.19 -8.83 2.84
CA LEU A 80 -4.34 -7.73 2.38
C LEU A 80 -3.85 -8.06 0.97
N PHE A 81 -4.16 -7.20 0.01
CA PHE A 81 -3.74 -7.31 -1.38
C PHE A 81 -2.54 -6.40 -1.59
N VAL A 82 -1.45 -6.94 -2.09
CA VAL A 82 -0.17 -6.27 -2.23
C VAL A 82 0.28 -6.37 -3.68
N VAL A 83 0.55 -5.24 -4.32
CA VAL A 83 1.14 -5.21 -5.66
C VAL A 83 2.57 -5.73 -5.58
N ASP A 84 2.88 -6.74 -6.40
CA ASP A 84 4.23 -7.18 -6.71
C ASP A 84 4.61 -6.63 -8.09
N GLY A 85 5.30 -5.49 -8.07
CA GLY A 85 5.63 -4.77 -9.31
C GLY A 85 6.71 -5.43 -10.16
N GLU A 86 7.49 -6.36 -9.60
CA GLU A 86 8.53 -7.08 -10.34
C GLU A 86 7.93 -8.22 -11.17
N ARG A 87 6.91 -8.90 -10.64
CA ARG A 87 6.25 -10.02 -11.31
C ARG A 87 4.97 -9.63 -12.05
N ALA A 88 4.62 -8.35 -12.08
CA ALA A 88 3.32 -7.86 -12.54
C ALA A 88 2.17 -8.69 -11.93
N ALA A 89 2.15 -8.78 -10.60
CA ALA A 89 1.24 -9.67 -9.87
C ALA A 89 0.61 -8.96 -8.66
N ILE A 90 -0.43 -9.59 -8.09
CA ILE A 90 -0.99 -9.24 -6.79
C ILE A 90 -0.78 -10.41 -5.83
N ASP A 91 -0.03 -10.18 -4.76
CA ASP A 91 0.03 -11.09 -3.62
C ASP A 91 -1.14 -10.84 -2.69
N ILE A 92 -1.85 -11.92 -2.34
CA ILE A 92 -2.97 -11.92 -1.41
C ILE A 92 -2.48 -12.54 -0.12
N LEU A 93 -2.51 -11.77 0.97
CA LEU A 93 -2.14 -12.24 2.29
C LEU A 93 -3.38 -12.50 3.14
N ASP A 94 -3.42 -13.64 3.85
CA ASP A 94 -4.29 -13.83 5.00
C ASP A 94 -3.78 -13.00 6.17
N ILE A 95 -4.60 -12.09 6.68
CA ILE A 95 -4.31 -11.36 7.92
C ILE A 95 -5.40 -11.56 8.97
N THR A 96 -6.09 -12.71 8.95
CA THR A 96 -7.03 -13.12 10.01
C THR A 96 -6.35 -13.10 11.38
N ASN A 97 -5.08 -13.52 11.44
CA ASN A 97 -4.17 -13.24 12.55
C ASN A 97 -3.13 -12.20 12.10
N PRO A 98 -3.26 -10.91 12.49
CA PRO A 98 -2.32 -9.87 12.08
C PRO A 98 -0.92 -10.02 12.70
N ALA A 99 -0.76 -10.88 13.71
CA ALA A 99 0.56 -11.20 14.26
C ALA A 99 1.35 -12.17 13.36
N GLU A 100 0.67 -12.94 12.51
CA GLU A 100 1.29 -13.93 11.62
C GLU A 100 0.69 -13.87 10.20
N PRO A 101 0.87 -12.77 9.44
CA PRO A 101 0.40 -12.69 8.06
C PRO A 101 0.95 -13.82 7.18
N GLN A 102 0.08 -14.47 6.41
CA GLN A 102 0.46 -15.61 5.54
C GLN A 102 0.14 -15.32 4.07
N LEU A 103 1.01 -15.74 3.15
CA LEU A 103 0.67 -15.72 1.72
C LEU A 103 -0.46 -16.72 1.45
N PHE A 104 -1.58 -16.22 0.96
CA PHE A 104 -2.70 -17.02 0.52
C PHE A 104 -2.57 -17.43 -0.95
N LYS A 105 -2.26 -16.45 -1.82
CA LYS A 105 -2.14 -16.67 -3.27
C LYS A 105 -1.39 -15.53 -3.93
N SER A 106 -0.66 -15.80 -5.01
CA SER A 106 -0.23 -14.78 -5.97
C SER A 106 -1.08 -14.86 -7.23
N VAL A 107 -1.57 -13.73 -7.72
CA VAL A 107 -2.32 -13.62 -8.96
C VAL A 107 -1.43 -12.97 -10.00
N ASP A 108 -1.06 -13.71 -11.04
CA ASP A 108 -0.33 -13.20 -12.19
C ASP A 108 -1.26 -12.30 -13.02
N LEU A 109 -0.79 -11.10 -13.36
CA LEU A 109 -1.53 -10.15 -14.19
C LEU A 109 -0.83 -9.82 -15.52
N THR A 110 0.22 -10.55 -15.89
CA THR A 110 0.98 -10.31 -17.13
C THR A 110 0.13 -10.34 -18.40
N GLU A 111 -0.97 -11.11 -18.41
CA GLU A 111 -1.92 -11.12 -19.55
C GLU A 111 -2.75 -9.82 -19.69
N TYR A 112 -2.82 -9.00 -18.63
CA TYR A 112 -3.60 -7.76 -18.59
C TYR A 112 -2.77 -6.50 -18.84
N GLY A 113 -1.45 -6.63 -18.97
CA GLY A 113 -0.54 -5.52 -19.24
C GLY A 113 0.74 -5.60 -18.44
N SER A 114 1.31 -4.44 -18.20
CA SER A 114 2.55 -4.27 -17.45
C SER A 114 2.30 -4.31 -15.93
N LYS A 115 3.15 -3.65 -15.14
CA LYS A 115 3.04 -3.58 -13.70
C LYS A 115 1.71 -2.91 -13.27
N PRO A 116 1.01 -3.45 -12.25
CA PRO A 116 -0.08 -2.73 -11.61
C PRO A 116 0.44 -1.46 -10.90
N ASN A 117 -0.20 -0.32 -11.14
CA ASN A 117 0.16 0.97 -10.55
C ASN A 117 -0.74 1.34 -9.37
N SER A 118 -1.87 0.67 -9.19
CA SER A 118 -2.78 0.93 -8.08
C SER A 118 -3.59 -0.29 -7.71
N ILE A 119 -4.03 -0.36 -6.46
CA ILE A 119 -4.99 -1.35 -5.99
C ILE A 119 -5.91 -0.75 -4.93
N THR A 120 -7.20 -1.11 -4.99
CA THR A 120 -8.19 -0.76 -3.97
C THR A 120 -9.10 -1.95 -3.70
N ALA A 121 -9.64 -2.05 -2.49
CA ALA A 121 -10.44 -3.17 -2.04
C ALA A 121 -11.58 -2.71 -1.13
N LYS A 122 -12.80 -3.16 -1.40
CA LYS A 122 -13.97 -2.86 -0.57
C LYS A 122 -15.11 -3.84 -0.82
N GLY A 123 -15.69 -4.36 0.27
CA GLY A 123 -16.92 -5.16 0.20
C GLY A 123 -16.75 -6.42 -0.65
N GLY A 124 -15.57 -7.02 -0.65
CA GLY A 124 -15.26 -8.20 -1.46
C GLY A 124 -14.97 -7.91 -2.95
N VAL A 125 -14.91 -6.65 -3.37
CA VAL A 125 -14.45 -6.26 -4.71
C VAL A 125 -13.06 -5.65 -4.62
N ILE A 126 -12.13 -6.19 -5.40
CA ILE A 126 -10.76 -5.70 -5.53
C ILE A 126 -10.63 -5.15 -6.94
N ALA A 127 -10.01 -3.98 -7.09
CA ALA A 127 -9.72 -3.41 -8.39
C ALA A 127 -8.24 -3.01 -8.45
N ALA A 128 -7.56 -3.43 -9.52
CA ALA A 128 -6.18 -3.06 -9.79
C ALA A 128 -6.07 -2.30 -11.10
N ALA A 129 -5.34 -1.19 -11.10
CA ALA A 129 -5.02 -0.43 -12.30
C ALA A 129 -3.73 -0.99 -12.89
N VAL A 130 -3.77 -1.38 -14.16
CA VAL A 130 -2.68 -2.03 -14.88
C VAL A 130 -2.38 -1.20 -16.14
N ALA A 131 -1.15 -0.70 -16.25
CA ALA A 131 -0.71 0.06 -17.42
C ALA A 131 -0.47 -0.86 -18.61
N ALA A 132 -0.73 -0.37 -19.83
CA ALA A 132 -0.34 -1.06 -21.05
C ALA A 132 1.18 -0.97 -21.30
N ASP A 133 1.68 -1.72 -22.28
CA ASP A 133 3.02 -1.58 -22.84
C ASP A 133 2.91 -1.44 -24.37
N PRO A 134 3.20 -0.25 -24.96
CA PRO A 134 3.73 0.95 -24.32
C PRO A 134 2.69 1.69 -23.46
N LYS A 135 3.16 2.45 -22.46
CA LYS A 135 2.32 3.06 -21.43
C LYS A 135 1.32 4.12 -21.91
N GLN A 136 1.51 4.65 -23.12
CA GLN A 136 0.62 5.62 -23.76
C GLN A 136 -0.68 4.98 -24.28
N GLU A 137 -0.70 3.65 -24.43
CA GLU A 137 -1.91 2.93 -24.83
C GLU A 137 -2.89 2.81 -23.64
N PRO A 138 -4.20 2.68 -23.92
CA PRO A 138 -5.22 2.46 -22.89
C PRO A 138 -4.86 1.30 -21.94
N GLY A 139 -4.79 1.59 -20.65
CA GLY A 139 -4.62 0.59 -19.60
C GLY A 139 -5.91 -0.16 -19.27
N LEU A 140 -5.84 -1.00 -18.24
CA LEU A 140 -6.97 -1.75 -17.72
C LEU A 140 -7.20 -1.47 -16.23
N VAL A 141 -8.47 -1.49 -15.84
CA VAL A 141 -8.86 -1.87 -14.48
C VAL A 141 -9.24 -3.35 -14.48
N VAL A 142 -8.52 -4.14 -13.70
CA VAL A 142 -8.78 -5.57 -13.48
C VAL A 142 -9.51 -5.72 -12.15
N PHE A 143 -10.75 -6.20 -12.19
CA PHE A 143 -11.55 -6.52 -11.01
C PHE A 143 -11.31 -7.96 -10.59
N LEU A 144 -11.08 -8.18 -9.30
CA LEU A 144 -10.86 -9.50 -8.71
C LEU A 144 -11.79 -9.74 -7.52
N SER A 145 -12.07 -11.01 -7.26
CA SER A 145 -12.63 -11.47 -5.99
C SER A 145 -11.53 -11.60 -4.92
N PRO A 146 -11.88 -11.73 -3.63
CA PRO A 146 -10.89 -11.86 -2.57
C PRO A 146 -10.05 -13.14 -2.66
N GLY A 147 -10.56 -14.16 -3.36
CA GLY A 147 -9.82 -15.39 -3.65
C GLY A 147 -8.86 -15.27 -4.85
N GLY A 148 -8.73 -14.09 -5.46
CA GLY A 148 -7.85 -13.86 -6.59
C GLY A 148 -8.36 -14.48 -7.90
N LYS A 149 -9.68 -14.59 -8.07
CA LYS A 149 -10.31 -14.85 -9.37
C LYS A 149 -10.58 -13.51 -10.05
N VAL A 150 -10.12 -13.35 -11.30
CA VAL A 150 -10.49 -12.21 -12.15
C VAL A 150 -11.98 -12.28 -12.49
N LEU A 151 -12.70 -11.19 -12.24
CA LEU A 151 -14.14 -11.06 -12.42
C LEU A 151 -14.49 -10.32 -13.70
N LYS A 152 -13.75 -9.24 -13.98
CA LYS A 152 -14.00 -8.36 -15.13
C LYS A 152 -12.77 -7.50 -15.41
N THR A 153 -12.59 -7.10 -16.67
CA THR A 153 -11.64 -6.06 -17.08
C THR A 153 -12.38 -4.91 -17.75
N VAL A 154 -11.85 -3.70 -17.60
CA VAL A 154 -12.40 -2.47 -18.22
C VAL A 154 -11.25 -1.64 -18.74
N HIS A 155 -11.30 -1.24 -20.01
CA HIS A 155 -10.35 -0.29 -20.58
C HIS A 155 -10.52 1.10 -19.97
N VAL A 156 -9.40 1.72 -19.64
CA VAL A 156 -9.31 3.09 -19.11
C VAL A 156 -8.29 3.90 -19.92
N GLY A 157 -7.94 5.11 -19.46
CA GLY A 157 -6.92 5.93 -20.12
C GLY A 157 -5.52 5.32 -20.06
N ALA A 158 -4.56 6.04 -20.63
CA ALA A 158 -3.15 5.70 -20.54
C ALA A 158 -2.67 5.72 -19.07
N GLU A 159 -1.74 4.83 -18.72
CA GLU A 159 -1.04 4.83 -17.43
C GLU A 159 -1.91 5.10 -16.19
N PRO A 160 -3.01 4.34 -15.96
CA PRO A 160 -3.89 4.58 -14.82
C PRO A 160 -3.09 4.40 -13.52
N ASP A 161 -3.03 5.44 -12.68
CA ASP A 161 -2.11 5.51 -11.54
C ASP A 161 -2.81 5.35 -10.19
N MET A 162 -4.08 5.79 -10.08
CA MET A 162 -4.83 5.75 -8.83
C MET A 162 -6.23 5.20 -9.01
N LEU A 163 -6.65 4.33 -8.08
CA LEU A 163 -8.04 3.88 -7.94
C LEU A 163 -8.61 4.25 -6.57
N THR A 164 -9.88 4.65 -6.55
CA THR A 164 -10.65 4.75 -5.29
C THR A 164 -12.10 4.33 -5.48
N ILE A 165 -12.65 3.65 -4.47
CA ILE A 165 -14.05 3.22 -4.42
C ILE A 165 -14.84 4.22 -3.57
N SER A 166 -15.95 4.70 -4.12
CA SER A 166 -16.92 5.56 -3.43
C SER A 166 -17.37 5.02 -2.06
N PRO A 167 -17.80 5.88 -1.12
CA PRO A 167 -18.25 5.48 0.22
C PRO A 167 -19.38 4.44 0.23
N ASP A 168 -20.29 4.48 -0.73
CA ASP A 168 -21.39 3.50 -0.87
C ASP A 168 -21.01 2.26 -1.68
N GLY A 169 -19.85 2.26 -2.36
CA GLY A 169 -19.34 1.12 -3.12
C GLY A 169 -19.88 1.00 -4.54
N HIS A 170 -20.69 1.96 -5.02
CA HIS A 170 -21.32 1.88 -6.34
C HIS A 170 -20.44 2.37 -7.49
N TRP A 171 -19.44 3.19 -7.18
CA TRP A 171 -18.55 3.82 -8.15
C TRP A 171 -17.08 3.55 -7.85
N LEU A 172 -16.31 3.36 -8.92
CA LEU A 172 -14.86 3.36 -8.92
C LEU A 172 -14.39 4.57 -9.74
N LEU A 173 -13.48 5.37 -9.18
CA LEU A 173 -12.82 6.46 -9.88
C LEU A 173 -11.37 6.05 -10.19
N THR A 174 -10.90 6.40 -11.39
CA THR A 174 -9.51 6.24 -11.82
C THR A 174 -8.92 7.60 -12.21
N ALA A 175 -7.63 7.79 -11.93
CA ALA A 175 -6.83 8.88 -12.48
C ALA A 175 -5.92 8.34 -13.58
N ASN A 176 -5.90 9.01 -14.75
CA ASN A 176 -5.12 8.67 -15.94
C ASN A 176 -4.49 9.94 -16.52
#